data_AF-A0A150G436-F1
#
_entry.id   AF-A0A150G436-F1
#
_cell.length_a   1.000
_cell.length_b   1.000
_cell.length_c   1.000
_cell.angle_alpha   90.00
_cell.angle_beta   90.00
_cell.angle_gamma   90.00
#
_symmetry.space_group_name_H-M   'P 1'
#
loop_
_entity.id
_entity.type
_entity.pdbx_description
1 polymer ?
#
loop_
_entity_poly.entity_id
_entity_poly.type
_entity_poly.pdbx_seq_one_letter_code
_entity_poly.pdbx_strand_id
1 'polypeptide(L)'
;MYAIYPSVVMEPSRSGPDGSTLAYRLRPAPATSPASGSAPAAGAAGPAPPASIAAVFELCDGGSLGSALTARTFPWPDPRAGGNRAVVDMRAVYLVLLDVALALRHLHANGLVHRDLKPANLLLRSSPRDPRGFTVKLADFGFVMRLSEAAEDGTRYGVADQACGTVTHMAPEALVAKAKISAAADVYSFGILMWELFAGGVRPYPHLRPDKIPANVYRGARPAFGEGVPLMYRSLAASCWAADPRRRPKASDLVNTVNAQLQALEA
;
A
#
# COMPACT_ATOMS: atom_id res chain seq x y z
N MET A 1 -11.79 11.22 6.20
CA MET A 1 -11.81 11.63 7.62
C MET A 1 -11.67 10.36 8.44
N TYR A 2 -10.69 10.28 9.33
CA TYR A 2 -10.55 9.16 10.28
C TYR A 2 -10.86 9.66 11.68
N ALA A 3 -11.23 8.75 12.59
CA ALA A 3 -11.47 9.07 13.99
C ALA A 3 -10.75 8.05 14.87
N ILE A 4 -10.07 8.53 15.92
CA ILE A 4 -9.46 7.68 16.93
C ILE A 4 -10.33 7.78 18.18
N TYR A 5 -10.85 6.64 18.62
CA TYR A 5 -11.63 6.52 19.84
C TYR A 5 -10.77 5.84 20.90
N PRO A 6 -10.23 6.60 21.88
CA PRO A 6 -9.58 5.99 23.02
C PRO A 6 -10.64 5.31 23.90
N SER A 7 -10.28 4.19 24.53
CA SER A 7 -11.09 3.51 25.54
C SER A 7 -12.49 3.15 25.04
N VAL A 8 -12.57 2.22 24.09
CA VAL A 8 -13.83 1.65 23.60
C VAL A 8 -13.94 0.16 23.89
N VAL A 9 -15.17 -0.31 24.02
CA VAL A 9 -15.53 -1.73 24.07
C VAL A 9 -16.16 -2.11 22.73
N MET A 10 -15.69 -3.22 22.15
CA MET A 10 -16.31 -3.86 20.99
C MET A 10 -17.33 -4.88 21.46
N GLU A 11 -18.61 -4.63 21.18
CA GLU A 11 -19.70 -5.56 21.51
C GLU A 11 -20.28 -6.18 20.23
N PRO A 12 -20.55 -7.50 20.21
CA PRO A 12 -21.32 -8.12 19.14
C PRO A 12 -22.67 -7.42 18.99
N SER A 13 -22.98 -6.96 17.79
CA SER A 13 -24.23 -6.23 17.49
C SER A 13 -25.18 -7.03 16.59
N ARG A 14 -24.65 -8.00 15.83
CA ARG A 14 -25.42 -8.97 15.03
C ARG A 14 -24.69 -10.31 15.00
N SER A 15 -25.46 -11.38 15.18
CA SER A 15 -25.01 -12.77 15.06
C SER A 15 -25.57 -13.38 13.78
N GLY A 16 -24.78 -14.18 13.07
CA GLY A 16 -25.19 -14.98 11.94
C GLY A 16 -26.03 -16.19 12.36
N PRO A 17 -26.69 -16.86 11.41
CA PRO A 17 -27.52 -18.05 11.67
C PRO A 17 -26.72 -19.24 12.24
N ASP A 18 -25.39 -19.20 12.13
CA ASP A 18 -24.42 -20.16 12.67
C ASP A 18 -23.81 -19.74 14.02
N GLY A 19 -24.26 -18.62 14.60
CA GLY A 19 -23.71 -18.05 15.82
C GLY A 19 -22.43 -17.21 15.62
N SER A 20 -21.96 -17.03 14.38
CA SER A 20 -20.81 -16.16 14.09
C SER A 20 -21.14 -14.69 14.35
N THR A 21 -20.22 -13.89 14.89
CA THR A 21 -20.47 -12.45 15.05
C THR A 21 -20.25 -11.75 13.70
N LEU A 22 -21.31 -11.17 13.14
CA LEU A 22 -21.29 -10.51 11.82
C LEU A 22 -20.94 -9.01 11.90
N ALA A 23 -21.19 -8.37 13.03
CA ALA A 23 -20.92 -6.95 13.20
C ALA A 23 -20.65 -6.59 14.66
N TYR A 24 -19.71 -5.70 14.88
CA TYR A 24 -19.42 -5.12 16.19
C TYR A 24 -19.90 -3.68 16.29
N ARG A 25 -20.39 -3.29 17.46
CA ARG A 25 -20.65 -1.91 17.82
C ARG A 25 -19.55 -1.43 18.76
N LEU A 26 -18.97 -0.27 18.46
CA LEU A 26 -18.06 0.42 19.36
C LEU A 26 -18.88 1.24 20.37
N ARG A 27 -18.62 1.04 21.66
CA ARG A 27 -19.15 1.87 22.74
C ARG A 27 -18.01 2.47 23.55
N PRO A 28 -18.13 3.70 24.07
CA PRO A 28 -17.19 4.19 25.08
C PRO A 28 -17.10 3.20 26.24
N ALA A 29 -15.87 2.88 26.67
CA ALA A 29 -15.67 2.06 27.85
C ALA A 29 -16.24 2.79 29.09
N PRO A 30 -16.86 2.06 30.04
CA PRO A 30 -17.34 2.67 31.27
C PRO A 30 -16.16 3.36 31.97
N ALA A 31 -16.37 4.61 32.40
CA ALA A 31 -15.38 5.33 33.18
C ALA A 31 -15.08 4.54 34.46
N THR A 32 -13.81 4.19 34.69
CA THR A 32 -13.37 3.71 36.00
C THR A 32 -13.42 4.90 36.97
N SER A 33 -14.59 5.21 37.52
CA SER A 33 -14.66 6.13 38.65
C SER A 33 -13.90 5.51 39.82
N PRO A 34 -13.03 6.24 40.53
CA PRO A 34 -12.53 5.78 41.82
C PRO A 34 -13.74 5.70 42.76
N ALA A 35 -14.14 4.49 43.13
CA ALA A 35 -15.32 4.26 43.95
C ALA A 35 -15.13 4.89 45.33
N SER A 36 -15.84 6.00 45.60
CA SER A 36 -16.19 6.41 46.94
C SER A 36 -17.43 5.61 47.39
N GLY A 37 -17.23 4.66 48.31
CA GLY A 37 -18.26 4.21 49.24
C GLY A 37 -19.27 3.15 48.77
N SER A 38 -19.31 2.05 49.54
CA SER A 38 -20.29 0.95 49.58
C SER A 38 -20.29 -0.06 48.42
N ALA A 39 -19.96 -1.31 48.78
CA ALA A 39 -19.97 -2.46 47.89
C ALA A 39 -21.41 -2.98 47.66
N PRO A 40 -21.83 -3.25 46.42
CA PRO A 40 -22.98 -4.11 46.16
C PRO A 40 -22.56 -5.58 45.98
N ALA A 41 -23.54 -6.46 46.17
CA ALA A 41 -23.40 -7.91 46.26
C ALA A 41 -22.77 -8.57 45.03
N ALA A 42 -21.97 -9.61 45.29
CA ALA A 42 -21.28 -10.44 44.31
C ALA A 42 -22.27 -11.28 43.48
N GLY A 43 -22.70 -10.73 42.33
CA GLY A 43 -23.21 -11.50 41.20
C GLY A 43 -22.09 -11.69 40.18
N ALA A 44 -21.93 -12.90 39.66
CA ALA A 44 -20.87 -13.30 38.73
C ALA A 44 -20.94 -12.53 37.39
N ALA A 45 -20.42 -11.32 37.35
CA ALA A 45 -20.05 -10.63 36.13
C ALA A 45 -18.68 -11.17 35.71
N GLY A 46 -18.61 -11.82 34.54
CA GLY A 46 -17.33 -12.15 33.91
C GLY A 46 -16.46 -10.89 33.74
N PRO A 47 -15.13 -11.04 33.54
CA PRO A 47 -14.24 -9.90 33.43
C PRO A 47 -14.73 -8.93 32.36
N ALA A 48 -14.85 -7.64 32.71
CA ALA A 48 -15.24 -6.61 31.77
C ALA A 48 -14.28 -6.65 30.56
N PRO A 49 -14.80 -6.59 29.32
CA PRO A 49 -13.96 -6.62 28.13
C PRO A 49 -12.92 -5.49 28.19
N PRO A 50 -11.66 -5.75 27.82
CA PRO A 50 -10.59 -4.78 27.96
C PRO A 50 -10.87 -3.55 27.09
N ALA A 51 -10.69 -2.37 27.69
CA ALA A 51 -10.75 -1.11 26.95
C ALA A 51 -9.71 -1.13 25.83
N SER A 52 -10.17 -0.89 24.60
CA SER A 52 -9.36 -0.94 23.39
C SER A 52 -9.26 0.44 22.75
N ILE A 53 -8.25 0.64 21.89
CA ILE A 53 -8.18 1.81 21.02
C ILE A 53 -8.75 1.39 19.66
N ALA A 54 -9.71 2.15 19.15
CA ALA A 54 -10.23 1.95 17.80
C ALA A 54 -9.86 3.11 16.89
N ALA A 55 -9.31 2.80 15.72
CA ALA A 55 -9.13 3.74 14.63
C ALA A 55 -10.15 3.42 13.54
N VAL A 56 -11.02 4.39 13.24
CA VAL A 56 -12.08 4.26 12.24
C VAL A 56 -11.66 5.01 10.98
N PHE A 57 -11.64 4.29 9.86
CA PHE A 57 -11.22 4.80 8.56
C PHE A 57 -12.37 4.75 7.55
N GLU A 58 -12.15 5.38 6.40
CA GLU A 58 -13.00 5.21 5.23
C GLU A 58 -13.02 3.74 4.79
N LEU A 59 -14.21 3.19 4.56
CA LEU A 59 -14.36 1.84 3.98
C LEU A 59 -14.08 1.88 2.48
N CYS A 60 -13.19 1.00 2.02
CA CYS A 60 -12.95 0.70 0.61
C CYS A 60 -13.62 -0.63 0.29
N ASP A 61 -14.77 -0.56 -0.37
CA ASP A 61 -15.71 -1.66 -0.60
C ASP A 61 -15.27 -2.67 -1.66
N GLY A 62 -14.24 -2.35 -2.46
CA GLY A 62 -13.66 -3.24 -3.46
C GLY A 62 -12.50 -4.11 -2.95
N GLY A 63 -12.19 -4.08 -1.65
CA GLY A 63 -11.06 -4.82 -1.07
C GLY A 63 -9.71 -4.22 -1.45
N SER A 64 -8.67 -5.06 -1.57
CA SER A 64 -7.32 -4.62 -1.96
C SER A 64 -7.01 -4.97 -3.42
N LEU A 65 -6.13 -4.19 -4.04
CA LEU A 65 -5.56 -4.48 -5.35
C LEU A 65 -4.82 -5.82 -5.33
N GLY A 66 -4.18 -6.19 -4.22
CA GLY A 66 -3.54 -7.51 -4.06
C GLY A 66 -4.54 -8.66 -4.16
N SER A 67 -5.73 -8.51 -3.56
CA SER A 67 -6.82 -9.48 -3.72
C SER A 67 -7.32 -9.53 -5.16
N ALA A 68 -7.44 -8.39 -5.84
CA ALA A 68 -7.86 -8.32 -7.25
C ALA A 68 -6.85 -8.99 -8.21
N LEU A 69 -5.54 -8.77 -7.99
CA LEU A 69 -4.47 -9.45 -8.74
C LEU A 69 -4.51 -10.96 -8.52
N THR A 70 -4.66 -11.40 -7.26
CA THR A 70 -4.72 -12.83 -6.92
C THR A 70 -5.94 -13.51 -7.54
N ALA A 71 -7.09 -12.85 -7.51
CA ALA A 71 -8.33 -13.32 -8.11
C ALA A 71 -8.36 -13.17 -9.64
N ARG A 72 -7.33 -12.55 -10.25
CA ARG A 72 -7.25 -12.21 -11.68
C ARG A 72 -8.46 -11.39 -12.17
N THR A 73 -9.02 -10.58 -11.28
CA THR A 73 -10.10 -9.62 -11.60
C THR A 73 -9.54 -8.26 -12.01
N PHE A 74 -8.23 -8.06 -11.88
CA PHE A 74 -7.47 -6.93 -12.40
C PHE A 74 -6.01 -7.38 -12.66
N PRO A 75 -5.30 -6.80 -13.65
CA PRO A 75 -5.83 -5.93 -14.71
C PRO A 75 -6.70 -6.70 -15.71
N TRP A 76 -7.59 -5.99 -16.39
CA TRP A 76 -8.48 -6.60 -17.38
C TRP A 76 -7.78 -6.85 -18.71
N PRO A 77 -8.28 -7.79 -19.53
CA PRO A 77 -7.96 -7.81 -20.95
C PRO A 77 -8.37 -6.48 -21.60
N ASP A 78 -7.54 -5.98 -22.52
CA ASP A 78 -7.82 -4.80 -23.32
C ASP A 78 -9.05 -5.09 -24.19
N PRO A 79 -10.17 -4.38 -24.00
CA PRO A 79 -11.39 -4.61 -24.76
C PRO A 79 -11.23 -4.27 -26.25
N ARG A 80 -10.17 -3.55 -26.64
CA ARG A 80 -9.86 -3.19 -28.03
C ARG A 80 -9.02 -4.25 -28.74
N ALA A 81 -8.43 -5.20 -28.02
CA ALA A 81 -7.55 -6.20 -28.60
C ALA A 81 -8.35 -7.33 -29.27
N GLY A 82 -8.49 -7.28 -30.60
CA GLY A 82 -9.18 -8.30 -31.41
C GLY A 82 -8.38 -9.59 -31.69
N GLY A 83 -7.42 -9.98 -30.83
CA GLY A 83 -6.48 -11.09 -31.09
C GLY A 83 -6.50 -12.21 -30.03
N ASN A 84 -5.93 -13.36 -30.37
CA ASN A 84 -5.89 -14.58 -29.52
C ASN A 84 -4.93 -14.50 -28.30
N ARG A 85 -4.34 -13.32 -28.04
CA ARG A 85 -3.46 -13.04 -26.90
C ARG A 85 -4.15 -11.98 -26.05
N ALA A 86 -4.42 -12.28 -24.78
CA ALA A 86 -4.97 -11.31 -23.84
C ALA A 86 -3.94 -10.19 -23.62
N VAL A 87 -4.14 -9.06 -24.30
CA VAL A 87 -3.40 -7.81 -24.06
C VAL A 87 -3.97 -7.19 -22.79
N VAL A 88 -3.14 -6.59 -21.94
CA VAL A 88 -3.60 -5.94 -20.70
C VAL A 88 -4.19 -4.56 -21.03
N ASP A 89 -5.31 -4.19 -20.39
CA ASP A 89 -5.85 -2.83 -20.45
C ASP A 89 -4.88 -1.84 -19.78
N MET A 90 -4.00 -1.27 -20.60
CA MET A 90 -2.98 -0.33 -20.14
C MET A 90 -3.58 0.98 -19.63
N ARG A 91 -4.75 1.39 -20.11
CA ARG A 91 -5.44 2.60 -19.64
C ARG A 91 -5.83 2.44 -18.18
N ALA A 92 -6.46 1.32 -17.84
CA ALA A 92 -6.82 1.00 -16.46
C ALA A 92 -5.58 0.88 -15.54
N VAL A 93 -4.49 0.28 -16.04
CA VAL A 93 -3.21 0.19 -15.31
C VAL A 93 -2.62 1.57 -15.03
N TYR A 94 -2.55 2.47 -16.01
CA TYR A 94 -2.00 3.81 -15.78
C TYR A 94 -2.87 4.65 -14.84
N LEU A 95 -4.19 4.51 -14.87
CA LEU A 95 -5.07 5.17 -13.90
C LEU A 95 -4.81 4.68 -12.46
N VAL A 96 -4.54 3.38 -12.27
CA VAL A 96 -4.10 2.85 -10.95
C VAL A 96 -2.77 3.46 -10.52
N LEU A 97 -1.79 3.48 -11.42
CA LEU A 97 -0.49 4.06 -11.14
C LEU A 97 -0.57 5.56 -10.85
N LEU A 98 -1.49 6.27 -11.50
CA LEU A 98 -1.72 7.70 -11.28
C LEU A 98 -2.26 7.95 -9.87
N ASP A 99 -3.28 7.21 -9.42
CA ASP A 99 -3.81 7.31 -8.05
C ASP A 99 -2.69 7.09 -7.01
N VAL A 100 -1.86 6.08 -7.23
CA VAL A 100 -0.74 5.76 -6.32
C VAL A 100 0.33 6.86 -6.36
N ALA A 101 0.71 7.35 -7.53
CA ALA A 101 1.68 8.43 -7.67
C ALA A 101 1.20 9.73 -7.00
N LEU A 102 -0.09 10.05 -7.11
CA LEU A 102 -0.72 11.18 -6.44
C LEU A 102 -0.69 11.03 -4.91
N ALA A 103 -0.98 9.83 -4.39
CA ALA A 103 -0.90 9.53 -2.96
C ALA A 103 0.54 9.67 -2.44
N LEU A 104 1.53 9.10 -3.15
CA LEU A 104 2.94 9.24 -2.80
C LEU A 104 3.40 10.70 -2.85
N ARG A 105 3.00 11.46 -3.88
CA ARG A 105 3.32 12.89 -4.00
C ARG A 105 2.82 13.66 -2.78
N HIS A 106 1.59 13.39 -2.35
CA HIS A 106 1.02 14.01 -1.15
C HIS A 106 1.79 13.61 0.12
N LEU A 107 2.08 12.31 0.30
CA LEU A 107 2.81 11.81 1.46
C LEU A 107 4.22 12.42 1.56
N HIS A 108 4.95 12.41 0.44
CA HIS A 108 6.32 12.91 0.34
C HIS A 108 6.40 14.42 0.55
N ALA A 109 5.42 15.19 0.06
CA ALA A 109 5.33 16.63 0.31
C ALA A 109 5.17 16.96 1.81
N ASN A 110 4.57 16.07 2.59
CA ASN A 110 4.46 16.19 4.04
C ASN A 110 5.70 15.66 4.79
N GLY A 111 6.76 15.26 4.08
CA GLY A 111 7.97 14.70 4.68
C GLY A 111 7.72 13.33 5.32
N LEU A 112 6.82 12.53 4.74
CA LEU A 112 6.50 11.17 5.19
C LEU A 112 6.89 10.15 4.11
N VAL A 113 7.29 8.95 4.52
CA VAL A 113 7.60 7.81 3.63
C VAL A 113 6.81 6.61 4.11
N HIS A 114 6.18 5.89 3.19
CA HIS A 114 5.28 4.78 3.48
C HIS A 114 6.02 3.52 3.94
N ARG A 115 7.10 3.16 3.24
CA ARG A 115 7.98 1.99 3.46
C ARG A 115 7.35 0.60 3.25
N ASP A 116 6.04 0.48 3.07
CA ASP A 116 5.39 -0.79 2.70
C ASP A 116 4.37 -0.64 1.55
N LEU A 117 4.75 0.06 0.48
CA LEU A 117 3.93 0.17 -0.72
C LEU A 117 3.91 -1.17 -1.49
N LYS A 118 2.72 -1.77 -1.60
CA LYS A 118 2.47 -3.03 -2.30
C LYS A 118 0.98 -3.15 -2.65
N PRO A 119 0.57 -4.04 -3.58
CA PRO A 119 -0.83 -4.22 -3.94
C PRO A 119 -1.78 -4.49 -2.76
N ALA A 120 -1.32 -5.23 -1.74
CA ALA A 120 -2.14 -5.50 -0.54
C ALA A 120 -2.49 -4.24 0.27
N ASN A 121 -1.68 -3.19 0.17
CA ASN A 121 -1.86 -1.91 0.87
C ASN A 121 -2.52 -0.85 -0.02
N LEU A 122 -3.02 -1.24 -1.19
CA LEU A 122 -3.75 -0.38 -2.12
C LEU A 122 -5.21 -0.81 -2.13
N LEU A 123 -6.07 -0.06 -1.47
CA LEU A 123 -7.48 -0.37 -1.32
C LEU A 123 -8.31 0.20 -2.47
N LEU A 124 -9.34 -0.52 -2.88
CA LEU A 124 -10.22 -0.15 -4.00
C LEU A 124 -11.54 0.42 -3.46
N ARG A 125 -11.85 1.65 -3.84
CA ARG A 125 -13.11 2.31 -3.48
C ARG A 125 -13.97 2.48 -4.72
N SER A 126 -15.21 1.97 -4.69
CA SER A 126 -16.16 2.12 -5.79
C SER A 126 -16.36 3.58 -6.17
N SER A 127 -16.28 3.86 -7.47
CA SER A 127 -16.40 5.18 -8.05
C SER A 127 -17.05 5.08 -9.43
N PRO A 128 -18.37 5.37 -9.55
CA PRO A 128 -19.07 5.36 -10.83
C PRO A 128 -18.57 6.40 -11.84
N ARG A 129 -17.82 7.40 -11.37
CA ARG A 129 -17.24 8.46 -12.19
C ARG A 129 -15.89 8.07 -12.79
N ASP A 130 -15.24 7.07 -12.20
CA ASP A 130 -13.99 6.55 -12.74
C ASP A 130 -14.31 5.51 -13.82
N PRO A 131 -13.65 5.54 -15.00
CA PRO A 131 -13.89 4.55 -16.05
C PRO A 131 -13.58 3.11 -15.63
N ARG A 132 -12.78 2.89 -14.58
CA ARG A 132 -12.51 1.58 -13.98
C ARG A 132 -13.65 1.11 -13.05
N GLY A 133 -14.57 2.00 -12.68
CA GLY A 133 -15.56 1.77 -11.64
C GLY A 133 -15.02 1.88 -10.20
N PHE A 134 -13.73 2.20 -10.02
CA PHE A 134 -13.11 2.39 -8.71
C PHE A 134 -11.96 3.39 -8.74
N THR A 135 -11.57 3.88 -7.56
CA THR A 135 -10.33 4.64 -7.32
C THR A 135 -9.46 3.89 -6.32
N VAL A 136 -8.14 4.10 -6.38
CA VAL A 136 -7.20 3.47 -5.46
C VAL A 136 -6.85 4.39 -4.30
N LYS A 137 -6.81 3.85 -3.08
CA LYS A 137 -6.41 4.54 -1.86
C LYS A 137 -5.26 3.81 -1.20
N LEU A 138 -4.16 4.53 -0.96
CA LEU A 138 -3.04 4.00 -0.18
C LEU A 138 -3.45 3.84 1.29
N ALA A 139 -3.18 2.68 1.85
CA ALA A 139 -3.53 2.30 3.22
C ALA A 139 -2.35 1.64 3.94
N ASP A 140 -2.55 1.33 5.22
CA ASP A 140 -1.56 0.72 6.12
C ASP A 140 -0.32 1.59 6.36
N PHE A 141 -0.52 2.60 7.20
CA PHE A 141 0.52 3.54 7.62
C PHE A 141 1.38 3.00 8.78
N GLY A 142 1.30 1.70 9.09
CA GLY A 142 1.97 1.09 10.26
C GLY A 142 3.49 1.17 10.23
N PHE A 143 4.09 1.32 9.05
CA PHE A 143 5.54 1.48 8.87
C PHE A 143 5.95 2.90 8.49
N VAL A 144 5.06 3.88 8.50
CA VAL A 144 5.39 5.23 8.03
C VAL A 144 6.48 5.87 8.87
N MET A 145 7.38 6.55 8.18
CA MET A 145 8.51 7.26 8.77
C MET A 145 8.46 8.74 8.41
N ARG A 146 8.75 9.60 9.40
CA ARG A 146 8.97 11.03 9.17
C ARG A 146 10.40 11.30 8.77
N LEU A 147 10.58 12.09 7.71
CA LEU A 147 11.87 12.56 7.23
C LEU A 147 12.28 13.81 8.02
N SER A 148 12.92 13.61 9.17
CA SER A 148 13.31 14.67 10.10
C SER A 148 14.61 15.37 9.75
N GLU A 149 15.50 14.71 8.99
CA GLU A 149 16.83 15.21 8.66
C GLU A 149 16.91 15.66 7.19
N ALA A 150 17.93 16.44 6.85
CA ALA A 150 18.24 16.87 5.49
C ALA A 150 19.72 16.62 5.19
N ALA A 151 19.99 16.05 4.02
CA ALA A 151 21.34 15.92 3.48
C ALA A 151 21.81 17.26 2.88
N GLU A 152 23.11 17.35 2.56
CA GLU A 152 23.72 18.54 1.95
C GLU A 152 23.09 18.92 0.60
N ASP A 153 22.60 17.93 -0.15
CA ASP A 153 21.90 18.13 -1.42
C ASP A 153 20.41 18.53 -1.25
N GLY A 154 19.98 18.79 -0.01
CA GLY A 154 18.60 19.13 0.34
C GLY A 154 17.64 17.94 0.41
N THR A 155 18.10 16.71 0.14
CA THR A 155 17.27 15.51 0.25
C THR A 155 16.92 15.23 1.70
N ARG A 156 15.62 15.19 2.00
CA ARG A 156 15.16 14.81 3.34
C ARG A 156 15.27 13.31 3.55
N TYR A 157 15.72 12.90 4.72
CA TYR A 157 15.84 11.49 5.09
C TYR A 157 15.44 11.27 6.56
N GLY A 158 15.21 10.01 6.91
CA GLY A 158 15.13 9.51 8.28
C GLY A 158 16.03 8.30 8.44
N VAL A 159 16.42 7.97 9.67
CA VAL A 159 17.24 6.79 9.97
C VAL A 159 16.33 5.69 10.49
N ALA A 160 16.28 4.57 9.78
CA ALA A 160 15.48 3.41 10.19
C ALA A 160 16.27 2.52 11.15
N ASP A 161 15.73 2.25 12.35
CA ASP A 161 16.39 1.34 13.30
C ASP A 161 16.53 -0.08 12.76
N GLN A 162 15.51 -0.54 12.03
CA GLN A 162 15.44 -1.86 11.45
C GLN A 162 14.79 -1.81 10.06
N ALA A 163 15.11 -2.80 9.24
CA ALA A 163 14.42 -3.09 8.00
C ALA A 163 12.97 -3.51 8.30
N CYS A 164 12.00 -2.95 7.58
CA CYS A 164 10.59 -3.29 7.72
C CYS A 164 9.84 -3.19 6.39
N GLY A 165 8.62 -3.72 6.37
CA GLY A 165 7.82 -3.83 5.16
C GLY A 165 8.05 -5.16 4.45
N THR A 166 7.55 -5.25 3.23
CA THR A 166 7.50 -6.50 2.47
C THR A 166 8.77 -6.67 1.65
N VAL A 167 9.57 -7.68 1.97
CA VAL A 167 10.93 -7.90 1.42
C VAL A 167 11.04 -7.84 -0.11
N THR A 168 9.99 -8.22 -0.85
CA THR A 168 9.92 -8.16 -2.31
C THR A 168 9.88 -6.74 -2.87
N HIS A 169 9.44 -5.78 -2.08
CA HIS A 169 9.20 -4.38 -2.46
C HIS A 169 10.20 -3.41 -1.85
N MET A 170 11.06 -3.90 -0.94
CA MET A 170 12.03 -3.07 -0.24
C MET A 170 13.17 -2.64 -1.16
N ALA A 171 13.47 -1.34 -1.12
CA ALA A 171 14.64 -0.79 -1.77
C ALA A 171 15.94 -1.34 -1.15
N PRO A 172 17.06 -1.43 -1.90
CA PRO A 172 18.33 -1.94 -1.40
C PRO A 172 18.80 -1.27 -0.10
N GLU A 173 18.65 0.04 0.01
CA GLU A 173 19.02 0.81 1.19
C GLU A 173 18.09 0.56 2.38
N ALA A 174 16.83 0.20 2.15
CA ALA A 174 15.85 -0.09 3.20
C ALA A 174 16.05 -1.47 3.85
N LEU A 175 16.85 -2.34 3.23
CA LEU A 175 17.21 -3.66 3.75
C LEU A 175 18.33 -3.60 4.79
N VAL A 176 19.00 -2.46 4.94
CA VAL A 176 20.14 -2.27 5.83
C VAL A 176 19.69 -1.51 7.07
N ALA A 177 19.98 -2.06 8.26
CA ALA A 177 19.69 -1.39 9.51
C ALA A 177 20.49 -0.08 9.64
N LYS A 178 19.89 0.94 10.25
CA LYS A 178 20.48 2.27 10.45
C LYS A 178 20.83 3.01 9.15
N ALA A 179 20.29 2.58 8.01
CA ALA A 179 20.45 3.30 6.76
C ALA A 179 19.60 4.58 6.72
N LYS A 180 20.07 5.56 5.95
CA LYS A 180 19.32 6.77 5.61
C LYS A 180 18.26 6.43 4.57
N ILE A 181 16.99 6.60 4.93
CA ILE A 181 15.84 6.33 4.07
C ILE A 181 15.21 7.65 3.66
N SER A 182 15.02 7.82 2.35
CA SER A 182 14.32 8.98 1.78
C SER A 182 13.03 8.52 1.08
N ALA A 183 12.27 9.48 0.57
CA ALA A 183 11.09 9.24 -0.27
C ALA A 183 11.36 8.33 -1.48
N ALA A 184 12.61 8.24 -1.92
CA ALA A 184 13.04 7.38 -3.02
C ALA A 184 12.83 5.88 -2.74
N ALA A 185 12.69 5.48 -1.47
CA ALA A 185 12.36 4.09 -1.11
C ALA A 185 10.95 3.68 -1.58
N ASP A 186 9.95 4.56 -1.43
CA ASP A 186 8.60 4.29 -1.94
C ASP A 186 8.57 4.28 -3.48
N VAL A 187 9.42 5.10 -4.12
CA VAL A 187 9.56 5.10 -5.59
C VAL A 187 10.10 3.78 -6.09
N TYR A 188 11.04 3.17 -5.37
CA TYR A 188 11.49 1.81 -5.67
C TYR A 188 10.33 0.81 -5.61
N SER A 189 9.55 0.84 -4.52
CA SER A 189 8.37 0.00 -4.37
C SER A 189 7.34 0.23 -5.47
N PHE A 190 7.19 1.47 -5.97
CA PHE A 190 6.34 1.81 -7.10
C PHE A 190 6.80 1.10 -8.39
N GLY A 191 8.11 1.01 -8.64
CA GLY A 191 8.64 0.23 -9.76
C GLY A 191 8.33 -1.26 -9.66
N ILE A 192 8.40 -1.84 -8.45
CA ILE A 192 8.01 -3.24 -8.21
C ILE A 192 6.50 -3.44 -8.43
N LEU A 193 5.66 -2.49 -7.96
CA LEU A 193 4.22 -2.49 -8.19
C LEU A 193 3.89 -2.48 -9.70
N MET A 194 4.58 -1.65 -10.50
CA MET A 194 4.41 -1.66 -11.96
C MET A 194 4.67 -3.06 -12.54
N TRP A 195 5.71 -3.74 -12.07
CA TRP A 195 5.97 -5.10 -12.51
C TRP A 195 4.85 -6.09 -12.12
N GLU A 196 4.36 -6.05 -10.89
CA GLU A 196 3.31 -6.95 -10.42
C GLU A 196 1.98 -6.76 -11.16
N LEU A 197 1.63 -5.51 -11.50
CA LEU A 197 0.43 -5.20 -12.26
C LEU A 197 0.47 -5.91 -13.62
N PHE A 198 1.62 -5.96 -14.28
CA PHE A 198 1.75 -6.65 -15.56
C PHE A 198 1.94 -8.16 -15.41
N ALA A 199 2.59 -8.61 -14.33
CA ALA A 199 2.80 -10.03 -14.06
C ALA A 199 1.53 -10.76 -13.60
N GLY A 200 0.41 -10.05 -13.42
CA GLY A 200 -0.90 -10.65 -13.09
C GLY A 200 -0.92 -11.31 -11.71
N GLY A 201 -0.31 -10.67 -10.72
CA GLY A 201 -0.30 -11.16 -9.33
C GLY A 201 0.75 -12.23 -9.02
N VAL A 202 1.66 -12.53 -9.95
CA VAL A 202 2.85 -13.31 -9.63
C VAL A 202 3.70 -12.54 -8.62
N ARG A 203 4.11 -13.21 -7.54
CA ARG A 203 5.01 -12.63 -6.53
C ARG A 203 6.34 -12.21 -7.16
N PRO A 204 6.88 -11.01 -6.86
CA PRO A 204 8.22 -10.62 -7.30
C PRO A 204 9.28 -11.62 -6.83
N TYR A 205 10.25 -11.90 -7.70
CA TYR A 205 11.30 -12.91 -7.47
C TYR A 205 10.72 -14.30 -7.15
N PRO A 206 9.88 -14.89 -8.02
CA PRO A 206 9.16 -16.14 -7.70
C PRO A 206 10.10 -17.34 -7.50
N HIS A 207 11.30 -17.29 -8.06
CA HIS A 207 12.34 -18.30 -7.94
C HIS A 207 13.20 -18.15 -6.67
N LEU A 208 13.04 -17.08 -5.90
CA LEU A 208 13.80 -16.82 -4.68
C LEU A 208 12.95 -17.05 -3.43
N ARG A 209 13.54 -17.77 -2.48
CA ARG A 209 13.04 -17.82 -1.10
C ARG A 209 13.11 -16.41 -0.49
N PRO A 210 12.14 -16.01 0.37
CA PRO A 210 12.12 -14.70 1.00
C PRO A 210 13.45 -14.26 1.63
N ASP A 211 14.15 -15.19 2.31
CA ASP A 211 15.44 -14.93 2.98
C ASP A 211 16.60 -14.64 2.02
N LYS A 212 16.48 -15.04 0.74
CA LYS A 212 17.52 -14.81 -0.28
C LYS A 212 17.30 -13.54 -1.09
N ILE A 213 16.11 -12.94 -1.03
CA ILE A 213 15.79 -11.73 -1.80
C ILE A 213 16.72 -10.56 -1.42
N PRO A 214 16.97 -10.24 -0.14
CA PRO A 214 17.79 -9.08 0.21
C PRO A 214 19.19 -9.09 -0.42
N ALA A 215 19.90 -10.23 -0.31
CA ALA A 215 21.24 -10.38 -0.87
C ALA A 215 21.26 -10.27 -2.40
N ASN A 216 20.23 -10.78 -3.08
CA ASN A 216 20.13 -10.69 -4.54
C ASN A 216 19.76 -9.27 -5.00
N VAL A 217 18.83 -8.61 -4.33
CA VAL A 217 18.44 -7.22 -4.61
C VAL A 217 19.63 -6.27 -4.43
N TYR A 218 20.44 -6.49 -3.40
CA TYR A 218 21.67 -5.74 -3.15
C TYR A 218 22.72 -5.94 -4.26
N ARG A 219 22.78 -7.16 -4.84
CA ARG A 219 23.60 -7.47 -6.03
C ARG A 219 23.00 -6.99 -7.35
N GLY A 220 21.88 -6.28 -7.33
CA GLY A 220 21.26 -5.69 -8.51
C GLY A 220 20.15 -6.54 -9.14
N ALA A 221 19.71 -7.64 -8.53
CA ALA A 221 18.59 -8.41 -9.05
C ALA A 221 17.31 -7.55 -9.11
N ARG A 222 16.59 -7.62 -10.24
CA ARG A 222 15.30 -6.95 -10.45
C ARG A 222 14.33 -7.93 -11.13
N PRO A 223 13.00 -7.76 -10.97
CA PRO A 223 12.04 -8.57 -11.70
C PRO A 223 12.14 -8.30 -13.21
N ALA A 224 12.12 -9.36 -14.02
CA ALA A 224 12.20 -9.26 -15.47
C ALA A 224 10.80 -9.13 -16.06
N PHE A 225 10.59 -8.13 -16.92
CA PHE A 225 9.38 -8.00 -17.72
C PHE A 225 9.40 -9.00 -18.88
N GLY A 226 8.26 -9.64 -19.15
CA GLY A 226 8.09 -10.52 -20.32
C GLY A 226 7.98 -9.76 -21.64
N GLU A 227 7.89 -10.53 -22.72
CA GLU A 227 7.55 -10.00 -24.05
C GLU A 227 6.15 -9.35 -24.05
N GLY A 228 5.97 -8.29 -24.85
CA GLY A 228 4.68 -7.61 -24.98
C GLY A 228 4.43 -6.45 -24.01
N VAL A 229 5.29 -6.22 -23.02
CA VAL A 229 5.19 -5.02 -22.16
C VAL A 229 5.62 -3.77 -22.97
N PRO A 230 4.91 -2.63 -22.91
CA PRO A 230 5.36 -1.42 -23.60
C PRO A 230 6.73 -0.93 -23.13
N LEU A 231 7.58 -0.45 -24.06
CA LEU A 231 8.94 0.01 -23.74
C LEU A 231 8.94 1.18 -22.74
N MET A 232 8.01 2.13 -22.90
CA MET A 232 7.89 3.28 -22.00
C MET A 232 7.53 2.86 -20.57
N TYR A 233 6.66 1.85 -20.43
CA TYR A 233 6.27 1.28 -19.15
C TYR A 233 7.46 0.62 -18.44
N ARG A 234 8.20 -0.23 -19.17
CA ARG A 234 9.41 -0.89 -18.65
C ARG A 234 10.48 0.12 -18.27
N SER A 235 10.66 1.16 -19.07
CA SER A 235 11.67 2.20 -18.83
C SER A 235 11.37 3.02 -17.58
N LEU A 236 10.09 3.36 -17.36
CA LEU A 236 9.66 4.02 -16.14
C LEU A 236 9.89 3.14 -14.92
N ALA A 237 9.43 1.88 -14.93
CA ALA A 237 9.70 0.92 -13.86
C ALA A 237 11.22 0.77 -13.59
N ALA A 238 12.03 0.73 -14.66
CA ALA A 238 13.48 0.68 -14.58
C ALA A 238 14.10 1.90 -13.87
N SER A 239 13.60 3.10 -14.16
CA SER A 239 14.03 4.32 -13.47
C SER A 239 13.63 4.32 -11.99
N CYS A 240 12.45 3.79 -11.66
CA CYS A 240 11.93 3.72 -10.30
C CYS A 240 12.79 2.85 -9.40
N TRP A 241 13.30 1.71 -9.88
CA TRP A 241 14.09 0.77 -9.08
C TRP A 241 15.61 0.85 -9.31
N ALA A 242 16.10 2.02 -9.74
CA ALA A 242 17.53 2.29 -9.88
C ALA A 242 18.27 2.01 -8.54
N ALA A 243 19.49 1.46 -8.63
CA ALA A 243 20.28 1.11 -7.45
C ALA A 243 20.58 2.34 -6.58
N ASP A 244 21.03 3.44 -7.20
CA ASP A 244 21.22 4.73 -6.52
C ASP A 244 19.85 5.41 -6.31
N PRO A 245 19.44 5.66 -5.05
CA PRO A 245 18.17 6.33 -4.74
C PRO A 245 18.05 7.72 -5.38
N ARG A 246 19.15 8.43 -5.59
CA ARG A 246 19.17 9.79 -6.16
C ARG A 246 18.86 9.81 -7.66
N ARG A 247 18.98 8.66 -8.32
CA ARG A 247 18.66 8.51 -9.75
C ARG A 247 17.20 8.17 -10.00
N ARG A 248 16.42 7.92 -8.93
CA ARG A 248 15.00 7.59 -9.03
C ARG A 248 14.20 8.90 -9.21
N PRO A 249 13.12 8.89 -10.01
CA PRO A 249 12.24 10.05 -10.16
C PRO A 249 11.59 10.44 -8.83
N LYS A 250 11.21 11.70 -8.66
CA LYS A 250 10.35 12.11 -7.55
C LYS A 250 8.90 11.68 -7.83
N ALA A 251 8.07 11.61 -6.79
CA ALA A 251 6.65 11.31 -6.97
C ALA A 251 5.93 12.33 -7.86
N SER A 252 6.37 13.59 -7.90
CA SER A 252 5.88 14.59 -8.88
C SER A 252 6.18 14.18 -10.32
N ASP A 253 7.36 13.66 -10.57
CA ASP A 253 7.81 13.24 -11.90
C ASP A 253 7.07 11.96 -12.32
N LEU A 254 6.76 11.07 -11.36
CA LEU A 254 5.89 9.92 -11.59
C LEU A 254 4.51 10.36 -12.07
N VAL A 255 3.87 11.31 -11.39
CA VAL A 255 2.54 11.82 -11.80
C VAL A 255 2.60 12.36 -13.23
N ASN A 256 3.60 13.19 -13.55
CA ASN A 256 3.76 13.77 -14.87
C ASN A 256 3.99 12.70 -15.95
N THR A 257 4.89 11.75 -15.68
CA THR A 257 5.27 10.71 -16.64
C THR A 257 4.14 9.71 -16.88
N VAL A 258 3.45 9.28 -15.82
CA VAL A 258 2.28 8.38 -15.93
C VAL A 258 1.16 9.07 -16.70
N ASN A 259 0.88 10.34 -16.41
CA ASN A 259 -0.15 11.09 -17.11
C ASN A 259 0.19 11.28 -18.60
N ALA A 260 1.44 11.58 -18.93
CA ALA A 260 1.89 11.69 -20.32
C ALA A 260 1.76 10.36 -21.08
N GLN A 261 2.13 9.24 -20.45
CA GLN A 261 1.98 7.90 -21.04
C GLN A 261 0.51 7.50 -21.21
N LEU A 262 -0.36 7.87 -20.26
CA LEU A 262 -1.81 7.67 -20.37
C LEU A 262 -2.39 8.44 -21.55
N GLN A 263 -2.05 9.72 -21.70
CA GLN A 263 -2.50 10.54 -22.83
C GLN A 263 -2.03 10.00 -24.17
N ALA A 264 -0.81 9.46 -24.25
CA ALA A 264 -0.29 8.84 -25.46
C ALA A 264 -1.02 7.55 -25.88
N LEU A 265 -1.78 6.91 -24.98
CA LEU A 265 -2.68 5.78 -25.34
C LEU A 265 -4.03 6.23 -25.90
N GLU A 266 -4.39 7.50 -25.66
CA GLU A 266 -5.68 8.08 -26.05
C GLU A 266 -5.58 8.91 -27.35
N ALA A 267 -4.35 9.22 -27.79
CA ALA A 267 -4.02 9.87 -29.05
C ALA A 267 -3.96 8.87 -30.22
#